data_AF-A0A1V0PJ84-F1
#
_entry.id   AF-A0A1V0PJ84-F1
#
_cell.length_a   1.000
_cell.length_b   1.000
_cell.length_c   1.000
_cell.angle_alpha   90.00
_cell.angle_beta   90.00
_cell.angle_gamma   90.00
#
_symmetry.space_group_name_H-M   'P 1'
#
loop_
_entity.id
_entity.type
_entity.pdbx_description
1 polymer ?
#
loop_
_entity_poly.entity_id
_entity_poly.type
_entity_poly.pdbx_seq_one_letter_code
_entity_poly.pdbx_strand_id
1 'polypeptide(L)'
;MKTWKKVTLGTVALGSAALLAACGNSGSSSSSSSKDIQWNLTSPIQTLDSSLATDTYSNIIIGNTNAGLTRVDKDGKAQPELAKSVDVSKDGLTYTFHLRDGLKWSNGDALTAKDFVYSWQRAVDPATASEYGYLLGPVKNANEINGGKADKSTLGVKATDDKTFVVTLAQPTPYFEFLTANSVYYPLNQKVVEKYGKQYGTSSEKMVYSGPYKFEKSKGWNGSNQTFSIVKNDDYWDKSAVKTKEIDFQVVQDPKTSFNLYKQGKIVQASIGDPDLFKANKNNKDVVSLDEATTAYIQYNQSGKNKALANKNIREAFNLATDRQQYVDTVTPASNPATGLTPAGMAKTNTGEDFAKYAAQPYKYDATAAKATWAKGLSEIGETKLTLTLTTDDTSASKDSATFLKQAWEKQLPGLTLNIKSVPFKQRLNDSTTGNFDMVISLWGGDYAEPSTFLDLFVKDGPNNNGKINNVTYDKAIKAAEVTDALDPEKHFADYKAAEEALYTESNLNPLYFRTTPVLRNPNLKDVRFGSTGLMYDFKTAYLK
;
A
#
# COMPACT_ATOMS: atom_id res chain seq x y z
N MET A 1 -37.58 54.49 -51.11
CA MET A 1 -36.50 54.84 -52.05
C MET A 1 -35.56 53.65 -52.10
N LYS A 2 -35.73 52.79 -53.12
CA LYS A 2 -34.81 52.61 -54.27
C LYS A 2 -33.44 52.06 -53.82
N THR A 3 -32.96 50.87 -54.22
CA THR A 3 -33.35 49.97 -55.33
C THR A 3 -32.50 48.69 -55.27
N TRP A 4 -33.14 47.55 -55.56
CA TRP A 4 -32.69 46.42 -56.42
C TRP A 4 -31.38 45.67 -56.11
N LYS A 5 -31.20 44.39 -56.46
CA LYS A 5 -32.03 43.26 -56.91
C LYS A 5 -31.09 42.05 -56.86
N LYS A 6 -31.61 40.86 -56.56
CA LYS A 6 -30.93 39.59 -56.85
C LYS A 6 -30.87 39.37 -58.37
N VAL A 7 -29.75 38.90 -58.90
CA VAL A 7 -29.69 38.06 -60.10
C VAL A 7 -28.65 36.97 -59.90
N THR A 8 -29.09 35.76 -60.22
CA THR A 8 -28.38 34.48 -60.16
C THR A 8 -27.86 34.12 -61.56
N LEU A 9 -26.85 33.24 -61.60
CA LEU A 9 -26.51 32.26 -62.66
C LEU A 9 -25.76 32.68 -63.93
N GLY A 10 -24.68 31.93 -64.19
CA GLY A 10 -24.10 31.64 -65.52
C GLY A 10 -22.56 31.55 -65.50
N THR A 11 -21.94 30.40 -65.17
CA THR A 11 -21.31 29.42 -66.10
C THR A 11 -20.21 30.03 -67.00
N VAL A 12 -18.99 29.51 -67.18
CA VAL A 12 -18.51 28.12 -67.19
C VAL A 12 -16.96 28.10 -67.35
N ALA A 13 -16.36 27.01 -66.85
CA ALA A 13 -15.08 26.39 -67.25
C ALA A 13 -13.78 27.21 -67.30
N LEU A 14 -12.84 26.86 -66.41
CA LEU A 14 -11.53 26.27 -66.72
C LEU A 14 -10.67 26.33 -65.46
N GLY A 15 -10.31 25.18 -64.89
CA GLY A 15 -9.44 25.13 -63.72
C GLY A 15 -9.48 23.84 -62.88
N SER A 16 -10.14 22.78 -63.36
CA SER A 16 -10.08 21.46 -62.74
C SER A 16 -8.83 20.69 -63.20
N ALA A 17 -7.64 21.08 -62.70
CA ALA A 17 -6.43 20.24 -62.86
C ALA A 17 -5.29 20.52 -61.85
N ALA A 18 -5.44 21.38 -60.85
CA ALA A 18 -4.32 21.75 -59.95
C ALA A 18 -4.62 21.63 -58.44
N LEU A 19 -5.66 20.90 -58.02
CA LEU A 19 -6.03 20.76 -56.60
C LEU A 19 -6.03 19.33 -56.05
N LEU A 20 -5.44 18.35 -56.77
CA LEU A 20 -5.41 16.94 -56.35
C LEU A 20 -4.01 16.42 -55.95
N ALA A 21 -3.00 17.29 -55.78
CA ALA A 21 -1.67 16.90 -55.33
C ALA A 21 -1.33 17.30 -53.87
N ALA A 22 -2.33 17.61 -53.04
CA ALA A 22 -2.13 17.96 -51.62
C ALA A 22 -2.66 16.91 -50.62
N CYS A 23 -3.22 15.79 -51.11
CA CYS A 23 -3.65 14.65 -50.28
C CYS A 23 -2.81 13.43 -50.63
N GLY A 24 -1.51 13.49 -50.31
CA GLY A 24 -0.57 12.44 -50.63
C GLY A 24 0.76 12.58 -49.90
N ASN A 25 0.75 13.15 -48.70
CA ASN A 25 1.84 12.93 -47.76
C ASN A 25 1.24 12.27 -46.53
N SER A 26 1.11 10.96 -46.62
CA SER A 26 1.35 10.05 -45.50
C SER A 26 2.72 10.40 -44.93
N GLY A 27 2.77 11.48 -44.16
CA GLY A 27 3.76 11.66 -43.12
C GLY A 27 3.51 10.51 -42.17
N SER A 28 4.14 9.37 -42.45
CA SER A 28 4.60 8.49 -41.40
C SER A 28 5.33 9.42 -40.44
N SER A 29 4.63 9.85 -39.38
CA SER A 29 5.30 10.13 -38.15
C SER A 29 6.06 8.85 -37.89
N SER A 30 7.35 8.87 -38.18
CA SER A 30 8.27 7.93 -37.60
C SER A 30 8.09 8.15 -36.11
N SER A 31 7.16 7.40 -35.52
CA SER A 31 7.23 7.05 -34.12
C SER A 31 8.53 6.28 -34.02
N SER A 32 9.63 7.02 -33.89
CA SER A 32 10.69 6.59 -33.00
C SER A 32 9.91 6.18 -31.76
N SER A 33 9.69 4.87 -31.61
CA SER A 33 9.10 4.31 -30.41
C SER A 33 10.04 4.77 -29.31
N SER A 34 9.71 5.85 -28.62
CA SER A 34 10.53 6.27 -27.50
C SER A 34 10.54 5.06 -26.58
N LYS A 35 11.73 4.60 -26.20
CA LYS A 35 11.87 3.48 -25.25
C LYS A 35 11.54 3.92 -23.83
N ASP A 36 10.93 5.09 -23.69
CA ASP A 36 10.61 5.76 -22.44
C ASP A 36 9.26 5.25 -21.95
N ILE A 37 9.18 5.02 -20.65
CA ILE A 37 7.98 4.46 -20.03
C ILE A 37 7.00 5.60 -19.79
N GLN A 38 5.79 5.49 -20.37
CA GLN A 38 4.67 6.40 -20.10
C GLN A 38 3.79 5.81 -19.01
N TRP A 39 3.91 6.33 -17.78
CA TRP A 39 3.23 5.81 -16.61
C TRP A 39 2.12 6.75 -16.13
N ASN A 40 1.06 6.19 -15.54
CA ASN A 40 0.00 6.98 -14.93
C ASN A 40 0.00 6.87 -13.41
N LEU A 41 -0.31 7.97 -12.73
CA LEU A 41 -0.67 8.00 -11.32
C LEU A 41 -2.17 8.27 -11.20
N THR A 42 -2.84 7.62 -10.26
CA THR A 42 -4.29 7.85 -10.03
C THR A 42 -4.56 8.93 -8.98
N SER A 43 -3.51 9.49 -8.37
CA SER A 43 -3.57 10.67 -7.51
C SER A 43 -2.31 11.53 -7.68
N PRO A 44 -2.37 12.85 -7.45
CA PRO A 44 -1.18 13.71 -7.39
C PRO A 44 -0.23 13.32 -6.26
N ILE A 45 1.07 13.61 -6.46
CA ILE A 45 2.08 13.60 -5.38
C ILE A 45 1.65 14.62 -4.32
N GLN A 46 1.76 14.24 -3.04
CA GLN A 46 1.49 15.12 -1.90
C GLN A 46 2.77 15.76 -1.37
N THR A 47 3.86 14.98 -1.31
CA THR A 47 5.17 15.45 -0.87
C THR A 47 6.26 14.53 -1.42
N LEU A 48 7.47 15.05 -1.59
CA LEU A 48 8.67 14.26 -1.86
C LEU A 48 9.57 14.10 -0.62
N ASP A 49 9.14 14.62 0.53
CA ASP A 49 9.81 14.41 1.82
C ASP A 49 9.48 13.02 2.35
N SER A 50 10.47 12.13 2.39
CA SER A 50 10.27 10.74 2.81
C SER A 50 9.92 10.59 4.29
N SER A 51 10.18 11.60 5.14
CA SER A 51 9.68 11.58 6.52
C SER A 51 8.19 11.94 6.63
N LEU A 52 7.58 12.53 5.59
CA LEU A 52 6.20 13.04 5.63
C LEU A 52 5.26 12.33 4.64
N ALA A 53 5.79 11.53 3.72
CA ALA A 53 4.99 10.84 2.71
C ALA A 53 4.18 9.68 3.34
N THR A 54 2.86 9.76 3.23
CA THR A 54 1.93 8.73 3.77
C THR A 54 1.12 8.04 2.68
N ASP A 55 1.17 8.55 1.44
CA ASP A 55 0.41 8.02 0.32
C ASP A 55 1.26 7.19 -0.65
N THR A 56 0.63 6.24 -1.32
CA THR A 56 1.28 5.33 -2.27
C THR A 56 1.94 6.05 -3.44
N TYR A 57 1.37 7.13 -3.95
CA TYR A 57 1.81 7.75 -5.20
C TYR A 57 3.04 8.63 -5.00
N SER A 58 3.11 9.38 -3.90
CA SER A 58 4.33 10.01 -3.43
C SER A 58 5.44 8.97 -3.24
N ASN A 59 5.11 7.85 -2.58
CA ASN A 59 6.07 6.78 -2.31
C ASN A 59 6.58 6.03 -3.56
N ILE A 60 5.76 5.88 -4.61
CA ILE A 60 6.24 5.37 -5.92
C ILE A 60 7.35 6.28 -6.45
N ILE A 61 7.18 7.60 -6.39
CA ILE A 61 8.20 8.52 -6.88
C ILE A 61 9.43 8.54 -5.96
N ILE A 62 9.23 8.60 -4.64
CA ILE A 62 10.33 8.58 -3.66
C ILE A 62 11.15 7.30 -3.79
N GLY A 63 10.54 6.11 -3.87
CA GLY A 63 11.25 4.83 -3.98
C GLY A 63 12.00 4.59 -5.30
N ASN A 64 11.71 5.40 -6.33
CA ASN A 64 12.44 5.40 -7.60
C ASN A 64 13.45 6.55 -7.71
N THR A 65 13.33 7.60 -6.88
CA THR A 65 14.26 8.73 -6.87
C THR A 65 15.23 8.73 -5.69
N ASN A 66 14.96 7.94 -4.66
CA ASN A 66 15.80 7.73 -3.50
C ASN A 66 15.99 6.24 -3.23
N ALA A 67 16.99 5.90 -2.42
CA ALA A 67 17.33 4.54 -2.06
C ALA A 67 17.56 4.41 -0.55
N GLY A 68 17.24 3.24 0.01
CA GLY A 68 17.45 2.90 1.42
C GLY A 68 18.71 2.06 1.65
N LEU A 69 18.89 1.56 2.87
CA LEU A 69 19.97 0.61 3.19
C LEU A 69 19.78 -0.69 2.40
N THR A 70 18.52 -1.15 2.31
CA THR A 70 18.10 -2.30 1.53
C THR A 70 17.07 -1.91 0.48
N ARG A 71 16.81 -2.83 -0.45
CA ARG A 71 15.73 -2.78 -1.45
C ARG A 71 15.12 -4.16 -1.57
N VAL A 72 13.80 -4.24 -1.65
CA VAL A 72 13.11 -5.53 -1.79
C VAL A 72 13.25 -6.03 -3.23
N ASP A 73 13.68 -7.28 -3.40
CA ASP A 73 13.82 -7.92 -4.70
C ASP A 73 12.49 -8.47 -5.26
N LYS A 74 12.57 -9.22 -6.37
CA LYS A 74 11.43 -9.86 -7.03
C LYS A 74 10.81 -11.02 -6.24
N ASP A 75 11.56 -11.60 -5.30
CA ASP A 75 11.13 -12.73 -4.49
C ASP A 75 10.54 -12.27 -3.14
N GLY A 76 10.45 -10.94 -2.95
CA GLY A 76 9.96 -10.33 -1.74
C GLY A 76 10.99 -10.36 -0.62
N LYS A 77 12.29 -10.36 -0.91
CA LYS A 77 13.38 -10.36 0.08
C LYS A 77 14.11 -9.03 0.13
N ALA A 78 14.46 -8.54 1.32
CA ALA A 78 15.33 -7.39 1.47
C ALA A 78 16.74 -7.76 0.99
N GLN A 79 17.29 -6.95 0.07
CA GLN A 79 18.65 -7.11 -0.46
C GLN A 79 19.46 -5.83 -0.21
N PRO A 80 20.79 -5.92 -0.03
CA PRO A 80 21.64 -4.75 0.13
C PRO A 80 21.53 -3.74 -1.03
N GLU A 81 21.20 -2.48 -0.72
CA GLU A 81 21.05 -1.39 -1.69
C GLU A 81 22.13 -0.32 -1.48
N LEU A 82 21.94 0.71 -0.64
CA LEU A 82 23.05 1.61 -0.28
C LEU A 82 24.05 0.94 0.67
N ALA A 83 23.61 -0.05 1.44
CA ALA A 83 24.49 -0.96 2.14
C ALA A 83 25.11 -1.98 1.16
N LYS A 84 26.36 -2.38 1.43
CA LYS A 84 27.02 -3.53 0.80
C LYS A 84 26.82 -4.82 1.59
N SER A 85 26.70 -4.73 2.91
CA SER A 85 26.50 -5.85 3.83
C SER A 85 25.92 -5.36 5.15
N VAL A 86 25.38 -6.30 5.92
CA VAL A 86 24.88 -6.07 7.27
C VAL A 86 25.36 -7.20 8.18
N ASP A 87 25.92 -6.85 9.34
CA ASP A 87 26.26 -7.80 10.39
C ASP A 87 25.21 -7.70 11.50
N VAL A 88 24.67 -8.85 11.93
CA VAL A 88 23.68 -8.93 13.02
C VAL A 88 24.31 -9.61 14.23
N SER A 89 24.19 -8.99 15.41
CA SER A 89 24.67 -9.59 16.66
C SER A 89 23.90 -10.88 17.01
N LYS A 90 24.52 -11.76 17.81
CA LYS A 90 23.94 -13.06 18.18
C LYS A 90 22.58 -12.96 18.89
N ASP A 91 22.36 -11.86 19.61
CA ASP A 91 21.10 -11.57 20.30
C ASP A 91 20.06 -10.88 19.39
N GLY A 92 20.39 -10.60 18.13
CA GLY A 92 19.48 -9.94 17.18
C GLY A 92 19.22 -8.46 17.47
N LEU A 93 19.97 -7.84 18.40
CA LEU A 93 19.72 -6.47 18.86
C LEU A 93 20.57 -5.40 18.16
N THR A 94 21.71 -5.77 17.57
CA THR A 94 22.61 -4.81 16.92
C THR A 94 22.81 -5.15 15.46
N TYR A 95 22.48 -4.20 14.59
CA TYR A 95 22.69 -4.27 13.15
C TYR A 95 23.80 -3.29 12.75
N THR A 96 24.85 -3.78 12.09
CA THR A 96 25.92 -2.95 11.56
C THR A 96 25.85 -2.96 10.04
N PHE A 97 25.33 -1.88 9.47
CA PHE A 97 25.30 -1.70 8.02
C PHE A 97 26.60 -1.08 7.55
N HIS A 98 27.24 -1.75 6.62
CA HIS A 98 28.40 -1.23 5.91
C HIS A 98 27.91 -0.64 4.60
N LEU A 99 28.14 0.65 4.37
CA LEU A 99 27.77 1.36 3.15
C LEU A 99 28.73 1.04 2.00
N ARG A 100 28.25 1.18 0.77
CA ARG A 100 29.07 1.08 -0.44
C ARG A 100 30.07 2.24 -0.53
N ASP A 101 31.14 2.02 -1.27
CA ASP A 101 32.13 3.05 -1.54
C ASP A 101 31.64 4.06 -2.58
N GLY A 102 31.93 5.34 -2.37
CA GLY A 102 31.68 6.39 -3.37
C GLY A 102 30.21 6.76 -3.58
N LEU A 103 29.33 6.49 -2.61
CA LEU A 103 27.93 6.91 -2.66
C LEU A 103 27.81 8.43 -2.75
N LYS A 104 26.91 8.90 -3.62
CA LYS A 104 26.68 10.32 -3.89
C LYS A 104 25.20 10.66 -3.92
N TRP A 105 24.90 11.87 -3.48
CA TRP A 105 23.68 12.57 -3.79
C TRP A 105 23.74 13.14 -5.22
N SER A 106 22.59 13.38 -5.84
CA SER A 106 22.49 13.93 -7.20
C SER A 106 23.02 15.35 -7.38
N ASN A 107 23.39 16.03 -6.29
CA ASN A 107 24.07 17.33 -6.31
C ASN A 107 25.60 17.20 -6.20
N GLY A 108 26.12 15.96 -6.14
CA GLY A 108 27.54 15.64 -6.01
C GLY A 108 28.05 15.51 -4.58
N ASP A 109 27.25 15.85 -3.56
CA ASP A 109 27.63 15.63 -2.16
C ASP A 109 27.84 14.13 -1.88
N ALA A 110 28.79 13.80 -1.01
CA ALA A 110 28.94 12.43 -0.53
C ALA A 110 27.72 12.02 0.32
N LEU A 111 27.21 10.81 0.10
CA LEU A 111 26.18 10.20 0.95
C LEU A 111 26.87 9.31 1.99
N THR A 112 26.60 9.56 3.27
CA THR A 112 27.31 8.93 4.39
C THR A 112 26.36 8.36 5.45
N ALA A 113 26.90 7.56 6.38
CA ALA A 113 26.16 7.04 7.54
C ALA A 113 25.52 8.15 8.39
N LYS A 114 26.06 9.38 8.38
CA LYS A 114 25.48 10.52 9.09
C LYS A 114 24.14 10.97 8.51
N ASP A 115 23.92 10.77 7.20
CA ASP A 115 22.63 11.11 6.56
C ASP A 115 21.50 10.19 7.05
N PHE A 116 21.81 8.94 7.41
CA PHE A 116 20.86 8.01 8.04
C PHE A 116 20.60 8.36 9.51
N VAL A 117 21.65 8.69 10.27
CA VAL A 117 21.49 9.19 11.65
C VAL A 117 20.54 10.38 11.67
N TYR A 118 20.80 11.38 10.81
CA TYR A 118 19.97 12.56 10.69
C TYR A 118 18.52 12.22 10.31
N SER A 119 18.32 11.42 9.26
CA SER A 119 16.96 11.15 8.76
C SER A 119 16.11 10.36 9.75
N TRP A 120 16.70 9.36 10.42
CA TRP A 120 15.95 8.55 11.39
C TRP A 120 15.62 9.33 12.65
N GLN A 121 16.55 10.16 13.15
CA GLN A 121 16.27 11.10 14.24
C GLN A 121 15.18 12.09 13.86
N ARG A 122 15.19 12.61 12.63
CA ARG A 122 14.15 13.50 12.13
C ARG A 122 12.79 12.79 12.04
N ALA A 123 12.74 11.54 11.59
CA ALA A 123 11.50 10.79 11.46
C ALA A 123 10.81 10.54 12.81
N VAL A 124 11.56 10.25 13.88
CA VAL A 124 10.98 10.03 15.22
C VAL A 124 10.71 11.32 16.00
N ASP A 125 11.30 12.44 15.60
CA ASP A 125 11.13 13.74 16.29
C ASP A 125 9.66 14.22 16.20
N PRO A 126 8.97 14.43 17.34
CA PRO A 126 7.60 14.94 17.36
C PRO A 126 7.42 16.26 16.61
N ALA A 127 8.46 17.09 16.54
CA ALA A 127 8.43 18.36 15.81
C ALA A 127 8.31 18.18 14.28
N THR A 128 8.70 17.02 13.75
CA THR A 128 8.53 16.68 12.34
C THR A 128 7.08 16.30 12.02
N ALA A 129 6.34 15.76 12.99
CA ALA A 129 4.99 15.21 12.81
C ALA A 129 4.93 14.12 11.72
N SER A 130 5.93 13.21 11.70
CA SER A 130 5.93 12.06 10.79
C SER A 130 4.87 11.04 11.21
N GLU A 131 3.82 10.87 10.40
CA GLU A 131 2.78 9.86 10.66
C GLU A 131 3.34 8.43 10.61
N TYR A 132 4.38 8.19 9.81
CA TYR A 132 5.05 6.88 9.68
C TYR A 132 6.24 6.71 10.64
N GLY A 133 6.49 7.67 11.54
CA GLY A 133 7.58 7.59 12.53
C GLY A 133 7.47 6.37 13.45
N TYR A 134 6.26 5.82 13.65
CA TYR A 134 6.03 4.59 14.42
C TYR A 134 6.72 3.37 13.84
N LEU A 135 7.00 3.33 12.52
CA LEU A 135 7.72 2.21 11.90
C LEU A 135 9.14 2.06 12.44
N LEU A 136 9.72 3.12 13.01
CA LEU A 136 11.02 3.06 13.71
C LEU A 136 10.91 2.52 15.14
N GLY A 137 9.72 2.17 15.62
CA GLY A 137 9.47 1.63 16.97
C GLY A 137 10.41 0.49 17.41
N PRO A 138 10.85 -0.42 16.50
CA PRO A 138 11.87 -1.42 16.85
C PRO A 138 13.24 -0.84 17.25
N VAL A 139 13.59 0.37 16.81
CA VAL A 139 14.86 1.02 17.15
C VAL A 139 14.82 1.50 18.61
N LYS A 140 15.89 1.24 19.36
CA LYS A 140 15.99 1.61 20.77
C LYS A 140 15.70 3.11 20.97
N ASN A 141 14.87 3.43 21.96
CA ASN A 141 14.38 4.76 22.32
C ASN A 141 13.42 5.43 21.31
N ALA A 142 13.09 4.81 20.17
CA ALA A 142 12.24 5.45 19.15
C ALA A 142 10.84 5.80 19.67
N ASN A 143 10.20 4.87 20.40
CA ASN A 143 8.86 5.08 20.96
C ASN A 143 8.83 6.17 22.04
N GLU A 144 9.86 6.23 22.88
CA GLU A 144 10.02 7.27 23.89
C GLU A 144 10.20 8.65 23.24
N ILE A 145 11.00 8.74 22.17
CA ILE A 145 11.21 9.99 21.43
C ILE A 145 9.91 10.42 20.73
N ASN A 146 9.26 9.52 19.99
CA ASN A 146 8.01 9.81 19.28
C ASN A 146 6.89 10.23 20.25
N GLY A 147 6.86 9.64 21.45
CA GLY A 147 5.96 10.03 22.53
C GLY A 147 6.35 11.32 23.27
N GLY A 148 7.42 12.01 22.87
CA GLY A 148 7.90 13.24 23.51
C GLY A 148 8.51 13.04 24.90
N LYS A 149 8.94 11.81 25.23
CA LYS A 149 9.48 11.43 26.54
C LYS A 149 11.01 11.34 26.56
N ALA A 150 11.68 11.42 25.42
CA ALA A 150 13.13 11.40 25.29
C ALA A 150 13.62 12.31 24.16
N ASP A 151 14.89 12.75 24.23
CA ASP A 151 15.52 13.57 23.19
C ASP A 151 15.91 12.71 21.98
N LYS A 152 15.72 13.23 20.76
CA LYS A 152 16.03 12.47 19.53
C LYS A 152 17.49 12.04 19.40
N SER A 153 18.43 12.74 20.03
CA SER A 153 19.84 12.36 20.07
C SER A 153 20.09 11.04 20.82
N THR A 154 19.12 10.58 21.62
CA THR A 154 19.20 9.30 22.33
C THR A 154 18.76 8.11 21.48
N LEU A 155 18.28 8.32 20.25
CA LEU A 155 17.86 7.24 19.35
C LEU A 155 19.02 6.24 19.17
N GLY A 156 18.69 4.94 19.13
CA GLY A 156 19.64 3.83 18.99
C GLY A 156 20.32 3.73 17.63
N VAL A 157 20.84 4.84 17.10
CA VAL A 157 21.53 4.92 15.81
C VAL A 157 22.82 5.72 15.97
N LYS A 158 23.89 5.29 15.29
CA LYS A 158 25.14 6.04 15.23
C LYS A 158 25.91 5.77 13.94
N ALA A 159 26.66 6.76 13.49
CA ALA A 159 27.69 6.61 12.47
C ALA A 159 29.05 6.51 13.18
N THR A 160 29.71 5.35 13.13
CA THR A 160 31.06 5.20 13.72
C THR A 160 32.15 5.79 12.81
N ASP A 161 31.85 5.84 11.52
CA ASP A 161 32.59 6.52 10.46
C ASP A 161 31.61 6.86 9.31
N ASP A 162 32.10 7.40 8.20
CA ASP A 162 31.23 7.82 7.08
C ASP A 162 30.53 6.65 6.36
N LYS A 163 30.99 5.40 6.56
CA LYS A 163 30.49 4.20 5.86
C LYS A 163 29.93 3.13 6.80
N THR A 164 29.99 3.33 8.11
CA THR A 164 29.49 2.34 9.08
C THR A 164 28.35 2.94 9.89
N PHE A 165 27.15 2.43 9.65
CA PHE A 165 25.92 2.81 10.34
C PHE A 165 25.48 1.69 11.28
N VAL A 166 25.46 1.97 12.58
CA VAL A 166 25.12 0.99 13.62
C VAL A 166 23.75 1.33 14.19
N VAL A 167 22.87 0.34 14.21
CA VAL A 167 21.53 0.41 14.81
C VAL A 167 21.46 -0.54 16.00
N THR A 168 20.87 -0.09 17.09
CA THR A 168 20.50 -0.90 18.25
C THR A 168 18.98 -0.93 18.37
N LEU A 169 18.42 -2.13 18.42
CA LEU A 169 16.98 -2.36 18.56
C LEU A 169 16.58 -2.45 20.04
N ALA A 170 15.31 -2.18 20.32
CA ALA A 170 14.70 -2.36 21.64
C ALA A 170 14.44 -3.84 21.95
N GLN A 171 14.19 -4.65 20.92
CA GLN A 171 13.98 -6.09 20.98
C GLN A 171 14.42 -6.74 19.67
N PRO A 172 14.67 -8.06 19.62
CA PRO A 172 14.99 -8.74 18.38
C PRO A 172 13.86 -8.53 17.35
N THR A 173 14.21 -8.18 16.12
CA THR A 173 13.23 -7.92 15.05
C THR A 173 13.75 -8.58 13.77
N PRO A 174 13.36 -9.83 13.48
CA PRO A 174 13.90 -10.62 12.37
C PRO A 174 13.67 -9.99 10.98
N TYR A 175 12.61 -9.18 10.87
CA TYR A 175 12.24 -8.45 9.65
C TYR A 175 12.82 -7.04 9.58
N PHE A 176 13.75 -6.66 10.46
CA PHE A 176 14.28 -5.29 10.52
C PHE A 176 14.90 -4.84 9.20
N GLU A 177 15.60 -5.72 8.48
CA GLU A 177 16.16 -5.40 7.16
C GLU A 177 15.10 -4.99 6.14
N PHE A 178 13.88 -5.54 6.21
CA PHE A 178 12.76 -5.15 5.37
C PHE A 178 12.26 -3.74 5.67
N LEU A 179 12.23 -3.37 6.95
CA LEU A 179 11.84 -2.01 7.35
C LEU A 179 12.77 -0.98 6.71
N THR A 180 14.07 -1.27 6.63
CA THR A 180 15.05 -0.36 6.03
C THR A 180 14.93 -0.15 4.50
N ALA A 181 14.02 -0.88 3.84
CA ALA A 181 13.65 -0.64 2.44
C ALA A 181 12.48 0.35 2.28
N ASN A 182 11.76 0.68 3.36
CA ASN A 182 10.66 1.63 3.38
C ASN A 182 11.19 3.08 3.29
N SER A 183 10.45 3.99 2.66
CA SER A 183 10.89 5.36 2.39
C SER A 183 11.16 6.18 3.65
N VAL A 184 10.46 5.92 4.76
CA VAL A 184 10.71 6.62 6.04
C VAL A 184 12.12 6.34 6.59
N TYR A 185 12.74 5.23 6.18
CA TYR A 185 14.10 4.83 6.54
C TYR A 185 15.19 5.36 5.59
N TYR A 186 14.82 6.05 4.51
CA TYR A 186 15.78 6.58 3.55
C TYR A 186 16.67 7.66 4.18
N PRO A 187 17.93 7.81 3.72
CA PRO A 187 18.76 8.90 4.18
C PRO A 187 18.18 10.24 3.69
N LEU A 188 18.51 11.32 4.38
CA LEU A 188 18.19 12.69 3.96
C LEU A 188 19.45 13.54 4.01
N ASN A 189 19.72 14.31 2.96
CA ASN A 189 20.82 15.26 2.96
C ASN A 189 20.50 16.43 3.90
N GLN A 190 21.11 16.43 5.08
CA GLN A 190 20.85 17.42 6.15
C GLN A 190 20.98 18.86 5.65
N LYS A 191 22.01 19.18 4.87
CA LYS A 191 22.24 20.55 4.36
C LYS A 191 21.08 21.02 3.49
N VAL A 192 20.53 20.13 2.68
CA VAL A 192 19.41 20.44 1.78
C VAL A 192 18.11 20.59 2.57
N VAL A 193 17.85 19.70 3.54
CA VAL A 193 16.67 19.80 4.40
C VAL A 193 16.69 21.11 5.19
N GLU A 194 17.82 21.46 5.81
CA GLU A 194 17.97 22.71 6.57
C GLU A 194 17.86 23.96 5.69
N LYS A 195 18.43 23.92 4.47
CA LYS A 195 18.34 25.03 3.50
C LYS A 195 16.90 25.36 3.14
N TYR A 196 16.06 24.34 2.90
CA TYR A 196 14.68 24.55 2.44
C TYR A 196 13.66 24.56 3.58
N GLY A 197 14.01 24.03 4.76
CA GLY A 197 13.15 23.97 5.93
C GLY A 197 11.79 23.36 5.60
N LYS A 198 10.71 24.08 5.92
CA LYS A 198 9.32 23.66 5.64
C LYS A 198 9.00 23.49 4.15
N GLN A 199 9.85 23.99 3.25
CA GLN A 199 9.66 23.84 1.81
C GLN A 199 10.36 22.60 1.24
N TYR A 200 11.16 21.88 2.04
CA TYR A 200 11.79 20.63 1.61
C TYR A 200 10.73 19.64 1.11
N GLY A 201 10.99 19.03 -0.04
CA GLY A 201 10.06 18.06 -0.64
C GLY A 201 8.74 18.63 -1.20
N THR A 202 8.53 19.96 -1.19
CA THR A 202 7.32 20.58 -1.79
C THR A 202 7.40 20.73 -3.32
N SER A 203 8.59 20.58 -3.89
CA SER A 203 8.83 20.49 -5.32
C SER A 203 10.15 19.76 -5.58
N SER A 204 10.34 19.27 -6.81
CA SER A 204 11.55 18.56 -7.21
C SER A 204 12.83 19.42 -7.18
N GLU A 205 12.70 20.76 -7.19
CA GLU A 205 13.86 21.66 -7.08
C GLU A 205 14.35 21.87 -5.63
N LYS A 206 13.55 21.45 -4.64
CA LYS A 206 13.81 21.67 -3.22
C LYS A 206 14.23 20.40 -2.48
N MET A 207 14.90 19.50 -3.20
CA MET A 207 15.44 18.26 -2.68
C MET A 207 16.61 17.76 -3.53
N VAL A 208 17.23 16.68 -3.09
CA VAL A 208 18.28 15.94 -3.82
C VAL A 208 17.97 14.44 -3.76
N TYR A 209 18.59 13.68 -4.65
CA TYR A 209 18.21 12.29 -4.96
C TYR A 209 19.36 11.32 -4.70
N SER A 210 19.06 10.15 -4.16
CA SER A 210 20.03 9.07 -3.90
C SER A 210 19.77 7.79 -4.71
N GLY A 211 18.66 7.74 -5.45
CA GLY A 211 18.15 6.53 -6.10
C GLY A 211 18.44 6.44 -7.60
N PRO A 212 17.83 5.43 -8.27
CA PRO A 212 18.10 5.12 -9.68
C PRO A 212 17.69 6.22 -10.67
N TYR A 213 16.71 7.03 -10.29
CA TYR A 213 16.25 8.17 -11.07
C TYR A 213 16.38 9.48 -10.27
N LYS A 214 16.28 10.60 -10.96
CA LYS A 214 16.15 11.95 -10.42
C LYS A 214 15.15 12.72 -11.28
N PHE A 215 14.54 13.79 -10.76
CA PHE A 215 13.66 14.59 -11.60
C PHE A 215 14.42 15.29 -12.73
N GLU A 216 13.80 15.32 -13.91
CA GLU A 216 14.26 16.12 -15.03
C GLU A 216 14.01 17.60 -14.72
N LYS A 217 15.01 18.48 -14.88
CA LYS A 217 14.89 19.87 -14.45
C LYS A 217 13.82 20.61 -15.25
N SER A 218 13.71 20.36 -16.56
CA SER A 218 12.71 21.02 -17.41
C SER A 218 11.30 20.45 -17.28
N LYS A 219 11.15 19.26 -16.68
CA LYS A 219 9.87 18.55 -16.52
C LYS A 219 9.66 18.10 -15.08
N GLY A 220 10.17 18.86 -14.11
CA GLY A 220 10.09 18.51 -12.70
C GLY A 220 8.66 18.62 -12.14
N TRP A 221 8.42 18.02 -10.99
CA TRP A 221 7.19 18.27 -10.23
C TRP A 221 7.32 19.58 -9.45
N ASN A 222 6.42 20.53 -9.71
CA ASN A 222 6.42 21.87 -9.12
C ASN A 222 5.51 22.01 -7.88
N GLY A 223 4.90 20.92 -7.43
CA GLY A 223 3.94 20.90 -6.34
C GLY A 223 2.49 20.70 -6.79
N SER A 224 2.15 20.99 -8.06
CA SER A 224 0.76 20.94 -8.54
C SER A 224 0.56 20.50 -10.00
N ASN A 225 1.61 20.47 -10.82
CA ASN A 225 1.51 19.97 -12.19
C ASN A 225 1.14 18.48 -12.23
N GLN A 226 0.33 18.13 -13.21
CA GLN A 226 -0.18 16.77 -13.42
C GLN A 226 0.72 15.93 -14.33
N THR A 227 1.76 16.51 -14.91
CA THR A 227 2.71 15.84 -15.79
C THR A 227 4.13 16.24 -15.41
N PHE A 228 4.99 15.24 -15.25
CA PHE A 228 6.39 15.41 -14.87
C PHE A 228 7.19 14.17 -15.30
N SER A 229 8.52 14.27 -15.28
CA SER A 229 9.39 13.17 -15.69
C SER A 229 10.54 12.97 -14.72
N ILE A 230 10.94 11.70 -14.55
CA ILE A 230 12.19 11.33 -13.87
C ILE A 230 13.12 10.71 -14.91
N VAL A 231 14.39 11.06 -14.82
CA VAL A 231 15.46 10.59 -15.70
C VAL A 231 16.50 9.82 -14.91
N LYS A 232 17.21 8.93 -15.60
CA LYS A 232 18.30 8.15 -15.03
C LYS A 232 19.26 9.03 -14.23
N ASN A 233 19.60 8.60 -13.02
CA ASN A 233 20.56 9.30 -12.17
C ASN A 233 21.99 8.79 -12.41
N ASP A 234 22.83 9.61 -13.06
CA ASP A 234 24.22 9.23 -13.35
C ASP A 234 25.16 9.20 -12.12
N ASP A 235 24.71 9.72 -10.98
CA ASP A 235 25.42 9.65 -9.70
C ASP A 235 25.03 8.41 -8.86
N TYR A 236 24.00 7.67 -9.29
CA TYR A 236 23.57 6.46 -8.61
C TYR A 236 24.60 5.33 -8.75
N TRP A 237 24.90 4.66 -7.63
CA TRP A 237 25.96 3.65 -7.56
C TRP A 237 25.74 2.48 -8.54
N ASP A 238 24.48 2.08 -8.75
CA ASP A 238 24.09 1.00 -9.66
C ASP A 238 23.41 1.51 -10.94
N LYS A 239 23.87 2.65 -11.45
CA LYS A 239 23.37 3.21 -12.72
C LYS A 239 23.47 2.25 -13.90
N SER A 240 24.32 1.22 -13.83
CA SER A 240 24.44 0.20 -14.89
C SER A 240 23.21 -0.71 -15.00
N ALA A 241 22.51 -0.94 -13.88
CA ALA A 241 21.26 -1.68 -13.86
C ALA A 241 20.10 -0.87 -14.46
N VAL A 242 20.17 0.47 -14.42
CA VAL A 242 19.11 1.36 -14.92
C VAL A 242 19.02 1.33 -16.44
N LYS A 243 17.93 0.72 -16.93
CA LYS A 243 17.71 0.42 -18.36
C LYS A 243 16.99 1.54 -19.12
N THR A 244 15.99 2.15 -18.50
CA THR A 244 15.19 3.23 -19.10
C THR A 244 15.84 4.59 -18.84
N LYS A 245 15.84 5.46 -19.84
CA LYS A 245 16.42 6.80 -19.73
C LYS A 245 15.49 7.78 -19.03
N GLU A 246 14.22 7.75 -19.41
CA GLU A 246 13.19 8.67 -18.91
C GLU A 246 11.89 7.90 -18.66
N ILE A 247 11.21 8.27 -17.57
CA ILE A 247 9.87 7.82 -17.26
C ILE A 247 9.01 9.06 -17.14
N ASP A 248 8.03 9.18 -18.04
CA ASP A 248 7.05 10.25 -18.03
C ASP A 248 5.84 9.81 -17.20
N PHE A 249 5.41 10.68 -16.29
CA PHE A 249 4.26 10.47 -15.44
C PHE A 249 3.12 11.42 -15.81
N GLN A 250 1.90 10.91 -15.80
CA GLN A 250 0.68 11.72 -15.88
C GLN A 250 -0.33 11.31 -14.80
N VAL A 251 -0.91 12.30 -14.11
CA VAL A 251 -2.01 12.07 -13.18
C VAL A 251 -3.32 11.89 -13.95
N VAL A 252 -3.98 10.75 -13.78
CA VAL A 252 -5.26 10.38 -14.40
C VAL A 252 -6.13 9.72 -13.35
N GLN A 253 -7.06 10.49 -12.78
CA GLN A 253 -7.92 10.03 -11.66
C GLN A 253 -9.09 9.16 -12.13
N ASP A 254 -9.64 9.42 -13.33
CA ASP A 254 -10.77 8.67 -13.86
C ASP A 254 -10.32 7.34 -14.51
N PRO A 255 -10.78 6.17 -14.01
CA PRO A 255 -10.35 4.87 -14.53
C PRO A 255 -10.70 4.64 -16.00
N LYS A 256 -11.84 5.16 -16.48
CA LYS A 256 -12.27 5.03 -17.88
C LYS A 256 -11.34 5.81 -18.81
N THR A 257 -10.89 6.98 -18.39
CA THR A 257 -9.90 7.79 -19.09
C THR A 257 -8.55 7.09 -19.14
N SER A 258 -8.07 6.54 -18.01
CA SER A 258 -6.83 5.74 -17.96
C SER A 258 -6.91 4.54 -18.91
N PHE A 259 -8.00 3.77 -18.87
CA PHE A 259 -8.27 2.67 -19.80
C PHE A 259 -8.20 3.10 -21.27
N ASN A 260 -8.82 4.23 -21.62
CA ASN A 260 -8.79 4.75 -23.00
C ASN A 260 -7.38 5.19 -23.44
N LEU A 261 -6.59 5.79 -22.54
CA LEU A 261 -5.20 6.14 -22.81
C LEU A 261 -4.34 4.90 -23.06
N TYR A 262 -4.54 3.83 -22.28
CA TYR A 262 -3.87 2.55 -22.49
C TYR A 262 -4.22 1.96 -23.86
N LYS A 263 -5.51 1.95 -24.24
CA LYS A 263 -5.94 1.47 -25.57
C LYS A 263 -5.36 2.28 -26.73
N GLN A 264 -5.06 3.56 -26.51
CA GLN A 264 -4.41 4.43 -27.48
C GLN A 264 -2.87 4.27 -27.50
N GLY A 265 -2.31 3.42 -26.64
CA GLY A 265 -0.85 3.24 -26.50
C GLY A 265 -0.15 4.43 -25.84
N LYS A 266 -0.89 5.35 -25.20
CA LYS A 266 -0.34 6.56 -24.56
C LYS A 266 0.23 6.31 -23.18
N ILE A 267 -0.20 5.25 -22.50
CA ILE A 267 0.34 4.78 -21.22
C ILE A 267 0.55 3.27 -21.29
N VAL A 268 1.53 2.75 -20.54
CA VAL A 268 1.91 1.33 -20.60
C VAL A 268 1.08 0.44 -19.67
N GLN A 269 0.30 1.02 -18.77
CA GLN A 269 -0.55 0.31 -17.84
C GLN A 269 -1.81 1.12 -17.50
N ALA A 270 -2.94 0.46 -17.29
CA ALA A 270 -4.15 1.07 -16.73
C ALA A 270 -4.83 0.09 -15.76
N SER A 271 -5.33 0.60 -14.63
CA SER A 271 -6.17 -0.21 -13.73
C SER A 271 -7.53 -0.48 -14.37
N ILE A 272 -8.00 -1.71 -14.23
CA ILE A 272 -9.36 -2.14 -14.59
C ILE A 272 -10.10 -2.66 -13.36
N GLY A 273 -9.76 -2.19 -12.16
CA GLY A 273 -10.37 -2.62 -10.90
C GLY A 273 -11.84 -2.21 -10.71
N ASP A 274 -12.34 -1.28 -11.52
CA ASP A 274 -13.77 -1.01 -11.61
C ASP A 274 -14.53 -2.29 -12.03
N PRO A 275 -15.60 -2.70 -11.34
CA PRO A 275 -16.27 -3.98 -11.60
C PRO A 275 -16.75 -4.16 -13.05
N ASP A 276 -17.24 -3.11 -13.70
CA ASP A 276 -17.74 -3.19 -15.08
C ASP A 276 -16.58 -3.25 -16.07
N LEU A 277 -15.52 -2.45 -15.86
CA LEU A 277 -14.30 -2.55 -16.65
C LEU A 277 -13.64 -3.93 -16.51
N PHE A 278 -13.55 -4.47 -15.30
CA PHE A 278 -13.00 -5.81 -15.07
C PHE A 278 -13.84 -6.87 -15.80
N LYS A 279 -15.17 -6.89 -15.59
CA LYS A 279 -16.06 -7.87 -16.24
C LYS A 279 -15.95 -7.84 -17.76
N ALA A 280 -15.81 -6.65 -18.36
CA ALA A 280 -15.67 -6.48 -19.80
C ALA A 280 -14.28 -6.88 -20.34
N ASN A 281 -13.22 -6.85 -19.51
CA ASN A 281 -11.84 -7.00 -19.98
C ASN A 281 -11.06 -8.17 -19.36
N LYS A 282 -11.61 -8.91 -18.39
CA LYS A 282 -10.91 -10.00 -17.66
C LYS A 282 -10.30 -11.09 -18.54
N ASN A 283 -10.83 -11.28 -19.75
CA ASN A 283 -10.33 -12.26 -20.72
C ASN A 283 -9.29 -11.69 -21.71
N ASN A 284 -8.91 -10.41 -21.56
CA ASN A 284 -7.87 -9.81 -22.39
C ASN A 284 -6.49 -10.39 -21.98
N LYS A 285 -5.69 -10.79 -22.98
CA LYS A 285 -4.34 -11.35 -22.78
C LYS A 285 -3.37 -10.43 -22.05
N ASP A 286 -3.65 -9.13 -22.02
CA ASP A 286 -2.82 -8.10 -21.39
C ASP A 286 -3.21 -7.87 -19.91
N VAL A 287 -4.21 -8.61 -19.39
CA VAL A 287 -4.59 -8.55 -17.97
C VAL A 287 -3.50 -9.15 -17.10
N VAL A 288 -3.12 -8.40 -16.07
CA VAL A 288 -2.25 -8.84 -14.98
C VAL A 288 -2.97 -8.57 -13.66
N SER A 289 -3.09 -9.58 -12.82
CA SER A 289 -3.58 -9.44 -11.44
C SER A 289 -2.45 -8.99 -10.53
N LEU A 290 -2.67 -7.91 -9.77
CA LEU A 290 -1.73 -7.42 -8.77
C LEU A 290 -2.30 -7.71 -7.38
N ASP A 291 -1.84 -8.80 -6.78
CA ASP A 291 -2.26 -9.19 -5.44
C ASP A 291 -1.63 -8.25 -4.41
N GLU A 292 -2.47 -7.54 -3.68
CA GLU A 292 -2.01 -6.58 -2.67
C GLU A 292 -1.89 -7.26 -1.32
N ALA A 293 -0.98 -6.77 -0.47
CA ALA A 293 -0.98 -7.13 0.94
C ALA A 293 -2.10 -6.34 1.62
N THR A 294 -3.36 -6.62 1.28
CA THR A 294 -4.50 -5.93 1.87
C THR A 294 -5.65 -6.89 2.13
N THR A 295 -6.17 -6.84 3.34
CA THR A 295 -7.33 -7.63 3.77
C THR A 295 -8.45 -6.70 4.16
N ALA A 296 -9.65 -6.93 3.61
CA ALA A 296 -10.87 -6.33 4.11
C ALA A 296 -11.53 -7.26 5.14
N TYR A 297 -11.98 -6.72 6.27
CA TYR A 297 -12.56 -7.48 7.36
C TYR A 297 -13.56 -6.64 8.17
N ILE A 298 -14.44 -7.31 8.89
CA ILE A 298 -15.35 -6.69 9.86
C ILE A 298 -14.68 -6.69 11.22
N GLN A 299 -14.61 -5.52 11.84
CA GLN A 299 -14.29 -5.39 13.25
C GLN A 299 -15.58 -5.30 14.06
N TYR A 300 -15.60 -6.00 15.19
CA TYR A 300 -16.68 -5.95 16.17
C TYR A 300 -16.22 -5.16 17.39
N ASN A 301 -17.03 -4.23 17.88
CA ASN A 301 -16.81 -3.59 19.18
C ASN A 301 -17.13 -4.58 20.32
N GLN A 302 -16.09 -5.21 20.83
CA GLN A 302 -16.10 -6.23 21.88
C GLN A 302 -15.87 -5.64 23.28
N SER A 303 -15.90 -4.31 23.44
CA SER A 303 -15.71 -3.63 24.72
C SER A 303 -16.74 -3.97 25.81
N GLY A 304 -17.80 -4.69 25.47
CA GLY A 304 -18.93 -4.99 26.36
C GLY A 304 -20.02 -3.93 26.37
N LYS A 305 -19.81 -2.76 25.74
CA LYS A 305 -20.85 -1.72 25.58
C LYS A 305 -22.10 -2.27 24.87
N ASN A 306 -21.89 -3.14 23.87
CA ASN A 306 -22.95 -3.89 23.21
C ASN A 306 -22.80 -5.38 23.56
N LYS A 307 -23.70 -5.89 24.42
CA LYS A 307 -23.68 -7.29 24.87
C LYS A 307 -23.76 -8.29 23.71
N ALA A 308 -24.37 -7.92 22.59
CA ALA A 308 -24.47 -8.78 21.42
C ALA A 308 -23.08 -9.04 20.81
N LEU A 309 -22.27 -8.00 20.66
CA LEU A 309 -20.94 -8.13 20.03
C LEU A 309 -19.87 -8.65 20.99
N ALA A 310 -20.10 -8.61 22.30
CA ALA A 310 -19.30 -9.35 23.27
C ALA A 310 -19.54 -10.87 23.20
N ASN A 311 -20.71 -11.32 22.72
CA ASN A 311 -21.05 -12.73 22.62
C ASN A 311 -20.39 -13.41 21.39
N LYS A 312 -19.61 -14.47 21.65
CA LYS A 312 -18.91 -15.25 20.61
C LYS A 312 -19.86 -15.87 19.59
N ASN A 313 -20.97 -16.46 20.01
CA ASN A 313 -21.91 -17.12 19.09
C ASN A 313 -22.55 -16.09 18.13
N ILE A 314 -22.83 -14.87 18.59
CA ILE A 314 -23.33 -13.81 17.71
C ILE A 314 -22.30 -13.44 16.63
N ARG A 315 -21.02 -13.28 17.00
CA ARG A 315 -19.95 -13.01 16.03
C ARG A 315 -19.72 -14.18 15.07
N GLU A 316 -19.75 -15.40 15.59
CA GLU A 316 -19.62 -16.61 14.79
C GLU A 316 -20.76 -16.77 13.77
N ALA A 317 -21.98 -16.44 14.16
CA ALA A 317 -23.12 -16.44 13.24
C ALA A 317 -22.91 -15.49 12.05
N PHE A 318 -22.30 -14.33 12.25
CA PHE A 318 -21.92 -13.44 11.15
C PHE A 318 -20.85 -14.06 10.25
N ASN A 319 -19.85 -14.76 10.81
CA ASN A 319 -18.84 -15.48 10.01
C ASN A 319 -19.46 -16.56 9.12
N LEU A 320 -20.37 -17.37 9.68
CA LEU A 320 -21.08 -18.44 8.98
C LEU A 320 -22.09 -17.90 7.96
N ALA A 321 -22.68 -16.73 8.21
CA ALA A 321 -23.63 -16.08 7.30
C ALA A 321 -22.96 -15.35 6.13
N THR A 322 -21.63 -15.16 6.15
CA THR A 322 -20.90 -14.49 5.07
C THR A 322 -20.47 -15.49 4.00
N ASP A 323 -21.17 -15.47 2.86
CA ASP A 323 -20.68 -16.08 1.62
C ASP A 323 -19.62 -15.18 0.98
N ARG A 324 -18.35 -15.45 1.30
CA ARG A 324 -17.20 -14.66 0.84
C ARG A 324 -17.00 -14.75 -0.67
N GLN A 325 -17.28 -15.90 -1.28
CA GLN A 325 -17.18 -16.06 -2.72
C GLN A 325 -18.25 -15.24 -3.43
N GLN A 326 -19.50 -15.34 -2.99
CA GLN A 326 -20.58 -14.53 -3.55
C GLN A 326 -20.34 -13.02 -3.34
N TYR A 327 -19.81 -12.64 -2.16
CA TYR A 327 -19.42 -11.26 -1.88
C TYR A 327 -18.36 -10.76 -2.88
N VAL A 328 -17.28 -11.52 -3.07
CA VAL A 328 -16.20 -11.18 -4.01
C VAL A 328 -16.74 -11.07 -5.43
N ASP A 329 -17.45 -12.08 -5.93
CA ASP A 329 -17.97 -12.11 -7.31
C ASP A 329 -18.90 -10.92 -7.63
N THR A 330 -19.61 -10.43 -6.61
CA THR A 330 -20.58 -9.35 -6.75
C THR A 330 -19.93 -7.98 -6.59
N VAL A 331 -19.16 -7.78 -5.52
CA VAL A 331 -18.71 -6.46 -5.05
C VAL A 331 -17.28 -6.15 -5.51
N THR A 332 -16.39 -7.14 -5.54
CA THR A 332 -14.96 -6.96 -5.85
C THR A 332 -14.42 -8.13 -6.68
N PRO A 333 -14.90 -8.31 -7.92
CA PRO A 333 -14.76 -9.55 -8.69
C PRO A 333 -13.33 -9.94 -9.07
N ALA A 334 -12.36 -9.07 -8.85
CA ALA A 334 -10.95 -9.34 -9.09
C ALA A 334 -10.20 -9.84 -7.84
N SER A 335 -10.75 -9.59 -6.66
CA SER A 335 -10.19 -10.00 -5.36
C SER A 335 -10.42 -11.47 -5.09
N ASN A 336 -9.88 -11.97 -3.98
CA ASN A 336 -9.99 -13.38 -3.58
C ASN A 336 -10.69 -13.50 -2.22
N PRO A 337 -11.55 -14.52 -1.98
CA PRO A 337 -12.13 -14.76 -0.67
C PRO A 337 -11.04 -14.93 0.39
N ALA A 338 -11.18 -14.24 1.53
CA ALA A 338 -10.20 -14.32 2.60
C ALA A 338 -10.31 -15.65 3.34
N THR A 339 -9.15 -16.30 3.55
CA THR A 339 -9.00 -17.52 4.37
C THR A 339 -8.34 -17.23 5.71
N GLY A 340 -8.23 -15.97 6.07
CA GLY A 340 -7.48 -15.46 7.21
C GLY A 340 -7.46 -13.94 7.19
N LEU A 341 -6.79 -13.35 8.16
CA LEU A 341 -6.39 -11.96 8.18
C LEU A 341 -5.15 -11.71 7.30
N THR A 342 -4.18 -12.62 7.28
CA THR A 342 -2.93 -12.42 6.55
C THR A 342 -3.10 -12.78 5.05
N PRO A 343 -2.86 -11.84 4.10
CA PRO A 343 -3.09 -12.07 2.68
C PRO A 343 -1.97 -12.90 2.01
N ALA A 344 -2.35 -13.65 0.98
CA ALA A 344 -1.42 -14.44 0.17
C ALA A 344 -0.47 -13.56 -0.65
N GLY A 345 0.70 -14.09 -1.01
CA GLY A 345 1.71 -13.42 -1.83
C GLY A 345 2.53 -12.37 -1.09
N MET A 346 2.28 -12.17 0.22
CA MET A 346 3.00 -11.20 1.04
C MET A 346 4.25 -11.78 1.69
N ALA A 347 4.12 -12.89 2.41
CA ALA A 347 5.19 -13.45 3.23
C ALA A 347 5.32 -14.96 3.00
N LYS A 348 6.55 -15.46 3.16
CA LYS A 348 6.89 -16.87 3.06
C LYS A 348 7.45 -17.38 4.38
N THR A 349 7.12 -18.62 4.74
CA THR A 349 7.72 -19.32 5.87
C THR A 349 9.19 -19.64 5.60
N ASN A 350 9.88 -20.18 6.61
CA ASN A 350 11.25 -20.69 6.48
C ASN A 350 11.41 -21.80 5.43
N THR A 351 10.33 -22.52 5.09
CA THR A 351 10.33 -23.55 4.03
C THR A 351 10.07 -22.99 2.63
N GLY A 352 9.73 -21.69 2.53
CA GLY A 352 9.37 -21.02 1.29
C GLY A 352 7.88 -21.13 0.92
N GLU A 353 7.07 -21.81 1.73
CA GLU A 353 5.61 -21.85 1.58
C GLU A 353 5.00 -20.46 1.86
N ASP A 354 3.94 -20.11 1.14
CA ASP A 354 3.18 -18.88 1.38
C ASP A 354 2.49 -18.94 2.76
N PHE A 355 2.69 -17.91 3.60
CA PHE A 355 2.18 -17.93 4.97
C PHE A 355 0.64 -18.00 5.01
N ALA A 356 -0.06 -17.31 4.12
CA ALA A 356 -1.53 -17.32 4.13
C ALA A 356 -2.09 -18.71 3.81
N LYS A 357 -1.37 -19.53 3.03
CA LYS A 357 -1.69 -20.95 2.84
C LYS A 357 -1.36 -21.79 4.06
N TYR A 358 -0.19 -21.59 4.65
CA TYR A 358 0.28 -22.31 5.84
C TYR A 358 -0.64 -22.10 7.06
N ALA A 359 -1.14 -20.87 7.25
CA ALA A 359 -1.98 -20.45 8.36
C ALA A 359 -3.48 -20.37 8.02
N ALA A 360 -3.89 -20.83 6.83
CA ALA A 360 -5.28 -20.74 6.38
C ALA A 360 -6.27 -21.36 7.38
N GLN A 361 -7.36 -20.64 7.61
CA GLN A 361 -8.44 -21.03 8.51
C GLN A 361 -9.69 -21.46 7.72
N PRO A 362 -10.48 -22.42 8.24
CA PRO A 362 -11.63 -22.99 7.51
C PRO A 362 -12.87 -22.10 7.59
N TYR A 363 -12.75 -20.84 7.16
CA TYR A 363 -13.90 -19.95 6.97
C TYR A 363 -14.86 -20.54 5.93
N LYS A 364 -16.06 -20.92 6.39
CA LYS A 364 -17.08 -21.56 5.55
C LYS A 364 -18.40 -20.79 5.67
N TYR A 365 -19.07 -20.61 4.53
CA TYR A 365 -20.47 -20.21 4.50
C TYR A 365 -21.37 -21.39 4.85
N ASP A 366 -22.20 -21.23 5.88
CA ASP A 366 -23.16 -22.24 6.31
C ASP A 366 -24.41 -21.57 6.90
N ALA A 367 -25.40 -21.30 6.05
CA ALA A 367 -26.63 -20.62 6.45
C ALA A 367 -27.41 -21.34 7.56
N THR A 368 -27.36 -22.67 7.60
CA THR A 368 -28.07 -23.47 8.60
C THR A 368 -27.37 -23.36 9.95
N ALA A 369 -26.04 -23.54 9.98
CA ALA A 369 -25.26 -23.34 11.19
C ALA A 369 -25.34 -21.88 11.67
N ALA A 370 -25.29 -20.89 10.76
CA ALA A 370 -25.45 -19.48 11.10
C ALA A 370 -26.74 -19.20 11.87
N LYS A 371 -27.88 -19.73 11.40
CA LYS A 371 -29.19 -19.60 12.07
C LYS A 371 -29.20 -20.23 13.46
N ALA A 372 -28.67 -21.44 13.59
CA ALA A 372 -28.62 -22.15 14.87
C ALA A 372 -27.72 -21.42 15.88
N THR A 373 -26.52 -21.02 15.44
CA THR A 373 -25.55 -20.29 16.25
C THR A 373 -26.06 -18.90 16.65
N TRP A 374 -26.79 -18.21 15.75
CA TRP A 374 -27.45 -16.95 16.04
C TRP A 374 -28.53 -17.06 17.10
N ALA A 375 -29.42 -18.07 16.98
CA ALA A 375 -30.48 -18.31 17.97
C ALA A 375 -29.89 -18.62 19.35
N LYS A 376 -28.80 -19.40 19.41
CA LYS A 376 -28.05 -19.66 20.65
C LYS A 376 -27.50 -18.36 21.24
N GLY A 377 -26.83 -17.54 20.43
CA GLY A 377 -26.27 -16.25 20.87
C GLY A 377 -27.34 -15.29 21.40
N LEU A 378 -28.47 -15.17 20.71
CA LEU A 378 -29.64 -14.40 21.16
C LEU A 378 -30.17 -14.89 22.51
N SER A 379 -30.32 -16.21 22.69
CA SER A 379 -30.78 -16.80 23.94
C SER A 379 -29.81 -16.51 25.10
N GLU A 380 -28.51 -16.59 24.87
CA GLU A 380 -27.47 -16.32 25.89
C GLU A 380 -27.49 -14.87 26.39
N ILE A 381 -27.88 -13.92 25.54
CA ILE A 381 -28.01 -12.50 25.90
C ILE A 381 -29.44 -12.11 26.31
N GLY A 382 -30.39 -13.05 26.29
CA GLY A 382 -31.79 -12.83 26.64
C GLY A 382 -32.56 -11.95 25.65
N GLU A 383 -32.17 -11.96 24.36
CA GLU A 383 -32.80 -11.15 23.31
C GLU A 383 -33.49 -12.03 22.26
N THR A 384 -34.45 -11.45 21.53
CA THR A 384 -35.10 -12.12 20.37
C THR A 384 -34.93 -11.34 19.07
N LYS A 385 -34.49 -10.07 19.17
CA LYS A 385 -34.23 -9.17 18.04
C LYS A 385 -33.00 -8.33 18.37
N LEU A 386 -32.26 -7.93 17.35
CA LEU A 386 -31.10 -7.05 17.49
C LEU A 386 -31.12 -5.99 16.40
N THR A 387 -30.90 -4.74 16.79
CA THR A 387 -30.58 -3.66 15.86
C THR A 387 -29.12 -3.29 16.04
N LEU A 388 -28.33 -3.39 14.98
CA LEU A 388 -26.90 -3.06 14.99
C LEU A 388 -26.57 -2.05 13.89
N THR A 389 -25.46 -1.33 14.04
CA THR A 389 -24.95 -0.42 13.00
C THR A 389 -23.69 -0.97 12.34
N LEU A 390 -23.69 -1.07 11.01
CA LEU A 390 -22.49 -1.32 10.20
C LEU A 390 -21.96 0.01 9.66
N THR A 391 -20.83 0.43 10.20
CA THR A 391 -20.10 1.63 9.75
C THR A 391 -19.23 1.31 8.54
N THR A 392 -19.23 2.18 7.54
CA THR A 392 -18.44 2.05 6.30
C THR A 392 -18.03 3.43 5.78
N ASP A 393 -17.08 3.50 4.85
CA ASP A 393 -16.72 4.75 4.18
C ASP A 393 -17.84 5.25 3.24
N ASP A 394 -17.74 6.49 2.76
CA ASP A 394 -18.74 7.14 1.90
C ASP A 394 -18.53 6.96 0.40
N THR A 395 -17.56 6.14 0.01
CA THR A 395 -17.36 5.72 -1.39
C THR A 395 -18.48 4.80 -1.87
N SER A 396 -18.73 4.76 -3.18
CA SER A 396 -19.72 3.85 -3.77
C SER A 396 -19.41 2.38 -3.48
N ALA A 397 -18.15 1.95 -3.67
CA ALA A 397 -17.73 0.57 -3.40
C ALA A 397 -17.92 0.15 -1.93
N SER A 398 -17.67 1.07 -0.99
CA SER A 398 -17.85 0.83 0.45
C SER A 398 -19.34 0.72 0.84
N LYS A 399 -20.22 1.47 0.16
CA LYS A 399 -21.68 1.39 0.33
C LYS A 399 -22.27 0.11 -0.28
N ASP A 400 -21.77 -0.30 -1.44
CA ASP A 400 -22.17 -1.55 -2.09
C ASP A 400 -21.79 -2.76 -1.23
N SER A 401 -20.59 -2.73 -0.64
CA SER A 401 -20.12 -3.71 0.34
C SER A 401 -21.06 -3.85 1.54
N ALA A 402 -21.40 -2.72 2.18
CA ALA A 402 -22.27 -2.71 3.36
C ALA A 402 -23.70 -3.15 3.02
N THR A 403 -24.20 -2.77 1.85
CA THR A 403 -25.54 -3.16 1.36
C THR A 403 -25.63 -4.65 1.11
N PHE A 404 -24.62 -5.24 0.46
CA PHE A 404 -24.56 -6.69 0.26
C PHE A 404 -24.58 -7.43 1.60
N LEU A 405 -23.72 -7.04 2.54
CA LEU A 405 -23.64 -7.68 3.86
C LEU A 405 -24.94 -7.54 4.65
N LYS A 406 -25.57 -6.36 4.64
CA LYS A 406 -26.89 -6.13 5.24
C LYS A 406 -27.92 -7.11 4.69
N GLN A 407 -28.06 -7.20 3.37
CA GLN A 407 -29.03 -8.09 2.73
C GLN A 407 -28.75 -9.57 3.03
N ALA A 408 -27.49 -9.98 2.96
CA ALA A 408 -27.08 -11.35 3.23
C ALA A 408 -27.37 -11.74 4.69
N TRP A 409 -26.98 -10.90 5.65
CA TRP A 409 -27.15 -11.20 7.07
C TRP A 409 -28.60 -11.08 7.53
N GLU A 410 -29.36 -10.06 7.13
CA GLU A 410 -30.79 -9.95 7.50
C GLU A 410 -31.64 -11.11 6.94
N LYS A 411 -31.27 -11.62 5.75
CA LYS A 411 -31.91 -12.81 5.18
C LYS A 411 -31.64 -14.08 5.99
N GLN A 412 -30.43 -14.21 6.55
CA GLN A 412 -30.00 -15.43 7.20
C GLN A 412 -30.15 -15.42 8.72
N LEU A 413 -30.23 -14.27 9.36
CA LEU A 413 -30.22 -14.12 10.81
C LEU A 413 -31.56 -13.52 11.29
N PRO A 414 -32.56 -14.35 11.63
CA PRO A 414 -33.89 -13.86 12.01
C PRO A 414 -33.84 -12.89 13.20
N GLY A 415 -34.60 -11.79 13.09
CA GLY A 415 -34.65 -10.76 14.12
C GLY A 415 -33.49 -9.75 14.08
N LEU A 416 -32.54 -9.88 13.16
CA LEU A 416 -31.53 -8.85 12.90
C LEU A 416 -32.12 -7.68 12.10
N THR A 417 -31.81 -6.47 12.51
CA THR A 417 -31.92 -5.24 11.72
C THR A 417 -30.56 -4.56 11.69
N LEU A 418 -30.02 -4.33 10.49
CA LEU A 418 -28.72 -3.69 10.31
C LEU A 418 -28.85 -2.30 9.69
N ASN A 419 -28.44 -1.26 10.42
CA ASN A 419 -28.36 0.10 9.91
C ASN A 419 -27.01 0.33 9.26
N ILE A 420 -26.96 0.97 8.08
CA ILE A 420 -25.70 1.35 7.45
C ILE A 420 -25.39 2.80 7.85
N LYS A 421 -24.24 3.01 8.48
CA LYS A 421 -23.68 4.35 8.77
C LYS A 421 -22.51 4.60 7.83
N SER A 422 -22.74 5.38 6.79
CA SER A 422 -21.71 5.75 5.83
C SER A 422 -21.15 7.13 6.16
N VAL A 423 -19.83 7.23 6.35
CA VAL A 423 -19.14 8.47 6.78
C VAL A 423 -17.83 8.66 6.02
N PRO A 424 -17.28 9.89 5.93
CA PRO A 424 -15.96 10.09 5.35
C PRO A 424 -14.87 9.30 6.08
N PHE A 425 -13.82 8.87 5.35
CA PHE A 425 -12.74 8.02 5.89
C PHE A 425 -12.15 8.50 7.22
N LYS A 426 -11.87 9.81 7.34
CA LYS A 426 -11.33 10.41 8.58
C LYS A 426 -12.30 10.27 9.76
N GLN A 427 -13.61 10.40 9.50
CA GLN A 427 -14.63 10.21 10.52
C GLN A 427 -14.75 8.72 10.88
N ARG A 428 -14.69 7.79 9.92
CA ARG A 428 -14.70 6.35 10.20
C ARG A 428 -13.50 5.95 11.07
N LEU A 429 -12.31 6.48 10.78
CA LEU A 429 -11.12 6.30 11.63
C LEU A 429 -11.38 6.77 13.06
N ASN A 430 -11.84 8.02 13.23
CA ASN A 430 -12.14 8.57 14.56
C ASN A 430 -13.20 7.75 15.30
N ASP A 431 -14.27 7.35 14.61
CA ASP A 431 -15.30 6.49 15.20
C ASP A 431 -14.73 5.14 15.63
N SER A 432 -13.83 4.56 14.84
CA SER A 432 -13.17 3.29 15.17
C SER A 432 -12.27 3.43 16.40
N THR A 433 -11.38 4.43 16.43
CA THR A 433 -10.42 4.61 17.55
C THR A 433 -11.10 4.99 18.86
N THR A 434 -12.19 5.76 18.80
CA THR A 434 -12.99 6.14 19.98
C THR A 434 -14.00 5.08 20.41
N GLY A 435 -14.15 3.99 19.64
CA GLY A 435 -15.11 2.92 19.92
C GLY A 435 -16.56 3.35 19.70
N ASN A 436 -16.81 4.32 18.83
CA ASN A 436 -18.12 4.82 18.42
C ASN A 436 -18.68 4.04 17.21
N PHE A 437 -18.71 2.71 17.32
CA PHE A 437 -19.25 1.80 16.32
C PHE A 437 -19.75 0.51 16.98
N ASP A 438 -20.72 -0.17 16.36
CA ASP A 438 -21.01 -1.56 16.66
C ASP A 438 -20.09 -2.45 15.82
N MET A 439 -20.26 -2.37 14.49
CA MET A 439 -19.43 -3.06 13.51
C MET A 439 -18.86 -2.07 12.50
N VAL A 440 -17.66 -2.31 12.01
CA VAL A 440 -17.03 -1.46 10.97
C VAL A 440 -16.34 -2.31 9.91
N ILE A 441 -16.59 -2.00 8.64
CA ILE A 441 -15.80 -2.56 7.53
C ILE A 441 -14.44 -1.84 7.54
N SER A 442 -13.37 -2.62 7.71
CA SER A 442 -11.99 -2.13 7.75
C SER A 442 -11.18 -2.77 6.65
N LEU A 443 -10.21 -2.03 6.14
CA LEU A 443 -9.16 -2.55 5.28
C LEU A 443 -7.83 -2.25 5.96
N TRP A 444 -6.97 -3.26 6.06
CA TRP A 444 -5.58 -3.08 6.47
C TRP A 444 -4.67 -3.43 5.31
N GLY A 445 -3.74 -2.53 4.99
CA GLY A 445 -2.66 -2.76 4.03
C GLY A 445 -1.36 -3.00 4.79
N GLY A 446 -0.63 -4.07 4.45
CA GLY A 446 0.63 -4.41 5.11
C GLY A 446 1.72 -3.38 4.84
N ASP A 447 2.42 -3.00 5.91
CA ASP A 447 3.50 -2.01 5.86
C ASP A 447 4.83 -2.64 5.36
N TYR A 448 4.99 -3.94 5.60
CA TYR A 448 6.17 -4.75 5.29
C TYR A 448 5.77 -6.22 5.07
N ALA A 449 6.64 -6.96 4.38
CA ALA A 449 6.37 -8.33 3.92
C ALA A 449 6.53 -9.40 5.01
N GLU A 450 5.82 -9.26 6.13
CA GLU A 450 5.91 -10.17 7.28
C GLU A 450 4.55 -10.24 8.04
N PRO A 451 4.11 -11.43 8.51
CA PRO A 451 2.80 -11.62 9.16
C PRO A 451 2.43 -10.65 10.30
N SER A 452 3.38 -10.19 11.12
CA SER A 452 3.08 -9.27 12.25
C SER A 452 2.41 -7.98 11.83
N THR A 453 2.63 -7.49 10.59
CA THR A 453 1.93 -6.28 10.13
C THR A 453 0.40 -6.44 10.17
N PHE A 454 -0.11 -7.66 10.04
CA PHE A 454 -1.53 -7.98 10.22
C PHE A 454 -1.81 -8.52 11.62
N LEU A 455 -0.95 -9.40 12.11
CA LEU A 455 -1.18 -10.17 13.32
C LEU A 455 -0.89 -9.42 14.63
N ASP A 456 -0.24 -8.26 14.63
CA ASP A 456 -0.08 -7.42 15.84
C ASP A 456 -1.30 -6.51 16.09
N LEU A 457 -2.15 -6.29 15.08
CA LEU A 457 -3.21 -5.27 15.12
C LEU A 457 -4.17 -5.37 16.30
N PHE A 458 -4.43 -6.59 16.80
CA PHE A 458 -5.45 -6.85 17.80
C PHE A 458 -4.88 -7.19 19.17
N VAL A 459 -3.56 -7.03 19.37
CA VAL A 459 -2.94 -7.25 20.68
C VAL A 459 -3.67 -6.39 21.70
N LYS A 460 -3.90 -6.97 22.89
CA LYS A 460 -4.59 -6.28 23.97
C LYS A 460 -3.96 -4.91 24.24
N ASP A 461 -4.83 -3.90 24.33
CA ASP A 461 -4.47 -2.49 24.57
C ASP A 461 -3.60 -1.85 23.47
N GLY A 462 -3.37 -2.56 22.36
CA GLY A 462 -2.69 -2.04 21.17
C GLY A 462 -3.47 -0.90 20.49
N PRO A 463 -2.78 0.04 19.83
CA PRO A 463 -3.40 1.25 19.26
C PRO A 463 -4.38 0.94 18.12
N ASN A 464 -4.17 -0.16 17.40
CA ASN A 464 -5.02 -0.60 16.29
C ASN A 464 -6.16 -1.53 16.73
N ASN A 465 -6.19 -1.95 18.00
CA ASN A 465 -7.23 -2.77 18.59
C ASN A 465 -8.47 -1.93 18.94
N ASN A 466 -9.10 -1.40 17.89
CA ASN A 466 -10.29 -0.55 17.96
C ASN A 466 -11.49 -1.32 18.53
N GLY A 467 -11.58 -2.61 18.20
CA GLY A 467 -12.62 -3.51 18.68
C GLY A 467 -12.51 -3.89 20.16
N LYS A 468 -11.39 -3.58 20.84
CA LYS A 468 -11.13 -4.01 22.23
C LYS A 468 -11.19 -5.53 22.39
N ILE A 469 -10.62 -6.24 21.42
CA ILE A 469 -10.39 -7.68 21.51
C ILE A 469 -9.53 -7.99 22.74
N ASN A 470 -9.92 -9.03 23.48
CA ASN A 470 -9.22 -9.52 24.65
C ASN A 470 -9.12 -11.04 24.54
N ASN A 471 -8.07 -11.54 23.89
CA ASN A 471 -7.87 -12.95 23.60
C ASN A 471 -6.47 -13.38 24.08
N VAL A 472 -6.44 -14.01 25.27
CA VAL A 472 -5.19 -14.40 25.94
C VAL A 472 -4.36 -15.38 25.12
N THR A 473 -5.00 -16.28 24.38
CA THR A 473 -4.30 -17.25 23.51
C THR A 473 -3.59 -16.53 22.38
N TYR A 474 -4.29 -15.60 21.73
CA TYR A 474 -3.73 -14.76 20.68
C TYR A 474 -2.60 -13.85 21.21
N ASP A 475 -2.81 -13.12 22.31
CA ASP A 475 -1.79 -12.23 22.88
C ASP A 475 -0.51 -13.01 23.26
N LYS A 476 -0.68 -14.24 23.78
CA LYS A 476 0.44 -15.13 24.11
C LYS A 476 1.19 -15.59 22.85
N ALA A 477 0.47 -15.94 21.79
CA ALA A 477 1.05 -16.40 20.53
C ALA A 477 1.84 -15.26 19.84
N ILE A 478 1.29 -14.04 19.79
CA ILE A 478 2.01 -12.88 19.26
C ILE A 478 3.28 -12.59 20.07
N LYS A 479 3.18 -12.60 21.40
CA LYS A 479 4.35 -12.41 22.26
C LYS A 479 5.42 -13.51 22.07
N ALA A 480 5.01 -14.76 21.83
CA ALA A 480 5.95 -15.83 21.54
C ALA A 480 6.67 -15.56 20.22
N ALA A 481 5.92 -15.28 19.15
CA ALA A 481 6.45 -14.99 17.82
C ALA A 481 7.44 -13.81 17.83
N GLU A 482 7.11 -12.71 18.53
CA GLU A 482 7.87 -11.46 18.46
C GLU A 482 9.02 -11.36 19.47
N VAL A 483 9.00 -12.16 20.55
CA VAL A 483 9.96 -12.04 21.64
C VAL A 483 10.66 -13.36 21.94
N THR A 484 9.90 -14.40 22.27
CA THR A 484 10.47 -15.66 22.78
C THR A 484 11.17 -16.44 21.67
N ASP A 485 10.52 -16.54 20.51
CA ASP A 485 10.92 -17.41 19.40
C ASP A 485 11.27 -16.61 18.14
N ALA A 486 11.44 -15.28 18.26
CA ALA A 486 11.76 -14.38 17.15
C ALA A 486 12.97 -14.84 16.32
N LEU A 487 14.01 -15.38 16.97
CA LEU A 487 15.23 -15.83 16.30
C LEU A 487 15.19 -17.31 15.86
N ASP A 488 14.06 -18.01 16.06
CA ASP A 488 13.82 -19.38 15.62
C ASP A 488 12.75 -19.38 14.50
N PRO A 489 13.15 -19.38 13.21
CA PRO A 489 12.21 -19.16 12.12
C PRO A 489 11.06 -20.17 12.06
N GLU A 490 11.27 -21.42 12.49
CA GLU A 490 10.22 -22.44 12.47
C GLU A 490 9.15 -22.13 13.53
N LYS A 491 9.58 -21.86 14.76
CA LYS A 491 8.65 -21.53 15.86
C LYS A 491 7.98 -20.18 15.66
N HIS A 492 8.73 -19.17 15.22
CA HIS A 492 8.20 -17.84 14.90
C HIS A 492 6.98 -17.90 13.96
N PHE A 493 7.06 -18.63 12.85
CA PHE A 493 5.91 -18.79 11.94
C PHE A 493 4.81 -19.70 12.52
N ALA A 494 5.16 -20.70 13.33
CA ALA A 494 4.18 -21.53 14.02
C ALA A 494 3.34 -20.73 15.04
N ASP A 495 3.98 -19.81 15.77
CA ASP A 495 3.32 -18.92 16.72
C ASP A 495 2.38 -17.94 16.01
N TYR A 496 2.78 -17.36 14.88
CA TYR A 496 1.85 -16.55 14.08
C TYR A 496 0.66 -17.33 13.55
N LYS A 497 0.87 -18.59 13.13
CA LYS A 497 -0.24 -19.46 12.75
C LYS A 497 -1.19 -19.71 13.93
N ALA A 498 -0.66 -19.93 15.14
CA ALA A 498 -1.48 -20.08 16.33
C ALA A 498 -2.26 -18.79 16.69
N ALA A 499 -1.68 -17.61 16.43
CA ALA A 499 -2.38 -16.34 16.59
C ALA A 499 -3.55 -16.19 15.58
N GLU A 500 -3.31 -16.50 14.31
CA GLU A 500 -4.34 -16.51 13.26
C GLU A 500 -5.50 -17.47 13.63
N GLU A 501 -5.18 -18.68 14.10
CA GLU A 501 -6.15 -19.68 14.57
C GLU A 501 -6.92 -19.20 15.80
N ALA A 502 -6.27 -18.48 16.73
CA ALA A 502 -6.93 -17.95 17.92
C ALA A 502 -7.97 -16.86 17.56
N LEU A 503 -7.67 -15.99 16.60
CA LEU A 503 -8.62 -14.98 16.10
C LEU A 503 -9.83 -15.63 15.42
N TYR A 504 -9.59 -16.67 14.63
CA TYR A 504 -10.64 -17.46 13.98
C TYR A 504 -11.52 -18.18 15.01
N THR A 505 -10.90 -18.94 15.92
CA THR A 505 -11.59 -19.79 16.90
C THR A 505 -12.47 -18.98 17.83
N GLU A 506 -12.08 -17.76 18.21
CA GLU A 506 -12.87 -16.86 19.07
C GLU A 506 -13.77 -15.90 18.29
N SER A 507 -13.84 -16.05 16.97
CA SER A 507 -14.64 -15.23 16.06
C SER A 507 -14.40 -13.74 16.32
N ASN A 508 -13.16 -13.35 16.60
CA ASN A 508 -12.83 -11.97 17.01
C ASN A 508 -13.02 -10.96 15.87
N LEU A 509 -12.99 -11.44 14.62
CA LEU A 509 -13.20 -10.67 13.40
C LEU A 509 -13.79 -11.57 12.29
N ASN A 510 -14.20 -10.94 11.19
CA ASN A 510 -14.73 -11.63 10.01
C ASN A 510 -14.01 -11.12 8.76
N PRO A 511 -12.98 -11.83 8.26
CA PRO A 511 -12.30 -11.48 7.02
C PRO A 511 -13.26 -11.63 5.85
N LEU A 512 -13.18 -10.75 4.86
CA LEU A 512 -14.06 -10.74 3.69
C LEU A 512 -13.29 -11.19 2.44
N TYR A 513 -12.23 -10.46 2.10
CA TYR A 513 -11.43 -10.71 0.91
C TYR A 513 -9.98 -10.21 1.06
N PHE A 514 -9.08 -10.84 0.33
CA PHE A 514 -7.75 -10.33 0.01
C PHE A 514 -7.86 -9.51 -1.27
N ARG A 515 -7.41 -8.25 -1.23
CA ARG A 515 -7.58 -7.30 -2.33
C ARG A 515 -6.60 -7.64 -3.47
N THR A 516 -7.13 -7.67 -4.67
CA THR A 516 -6.34 -7.77 -5.91
C THR A 516 -6.77 -6.65 -6.84
N THR A 517 -5.79 -5.91 -7.38
CA THR A 517 -6.04 -4.87 -8.38
C THR A 517 -5.67 -5.39 -9.76
N PRO A 518 -6.65 -5.63 -10.65
CA PRO A 518 -6.38 -6.05 -12.02
C PRO A 518 -5.96 -4.83 -12.86
N VAL A 519 -4.94 -5.01 -13.70
CA VAL A 519 -4.48 -4.00 -14.64
C VAL A 519 -4.40 -4.57 -16.05
N LEU A 520 -4.54 -3.73 -17.05
CA LEU A 520 -4.02 -4.01 -18.39
C LEU A 520 -2.59 -3.50 -18.47
N ARG A 521 -1.64 -4.35 -18.89
CA ARG A 521 -0.22 -4.01 -18.99
C ARG A 521 0.30 -4.28 -20.39
N ASN A 522 1.02 -3.32 -20.96
CA ASN A 522 1.65 -3.48 -22.27
C ASN A 522 2.64 -4.66 -22.20
N PRO A 523 2.50 -5.69 -23.04
CA PRO A 523 3.35 -6.88 -22.98
C PRO A 523 4.83 -6.60 -23.29
N ASN A 524 5.16 -5.45 -23.90
CA ASN A 524 6.54 -5.02 -24.14
C ASN A 524 7.20 -4.40 -22.90
N LEU A 525 6.43 -4.05 -21.86
CA LEU A 525 6.98 -3.60 -20.59
C LEU A 525 7.56 -4.80 -19.85
N LYS A 526 8.88 -4.79 -19.64
CA LYS A 526 9.64 -5.82 -18.94
C LYS A 526 10.23 -5.27 -17.65
N ASP A 527 10.44 -6.16 -16.70
CA ASP A 527 11.19 -5.94 -15.45
C ASP A 527 10.71 -4.76 -14.57
N VAL A 528 9.47 -4.30 -14.78
CA VAL A 528 8.75 -3.53 -13.75
C VAL A 528 8.36 -4.49 -12.64
N ARG A 529 8.84 -4.22 -11.43
CA ARG A 529 8.51 -5.03 -10.26
C ARG A 529 7.34 -4.38 -9.54
N PHE A 530 6.31 -5.17 -9.28
CA PHE A 530 5.24 -4.81 -8.37
C PHE A 530 5.55 -5.37 -6.97
N GLY A 531 5.49 -4.51 -5.95
CA GLY A 531 5.59 -4.89 -4.54
C GLY A 531 4.25 -4.74 -3.84
N SER A 532 3.81 -5.78 -3.13
CA SER A 532 2.55 -5.77 -2.37
C SER A 532 2.64 -4.94 -1.07
N THR A 533 3.86 -4.70 -0.57
CA THR A 533 4.20 -3.83 0.58
C THR A 533 5.38 -2.92 0.22
N GLY A 534 5.50 -1.77 0.89
CA GLY A 534 6.59 -0.82 0.64
C GLY A 534 6.51 -0.16 -0.76
N LEU A 535 7.59 -0.24 -1.55
CA LEU A 535 7.63 0.35 -2.90
C LEU A 535 6.75 -0.44 -3.89
N MET A 536 5.55 0.09 -4.16
CA MET A 536 4.55 -0.55 -5.01
C MET A 536 5.03 -0.83 -6.44
N TYR A 537 5.70 0.13 -7.08
CA TYR A 537 6.29 -0.06 -8.40
C TYR A 537 7.76 0.34 -8.38
N ASP A 538 8.62 -0.60 -8.75
CA ASP A 538 10.04 -0.38 -8.90
C ASP A 538 10.41 -0.43 -10.40
N PHE A 539 10.94 0.69 -10.89
CA PHE A 539 11.34 0.89 -12.27
C PHE A 539 12.85 0.78 -12.49
N LYS A 540 13.65 0.45 -11.47
CA LYS A 540 15.12 0.42 -11.55
C LYS A 540 15.59 -0.37 -12.77
N THR A 541 15.02 -1.55 -13.02
CA THR A 541 15.38 -2.42 -14.14
C THR A 541 14.39 -2.40 -15.31
N ALA A 542 13.28 -1.66 -15.18
CA ALA A 542 12.19 -1.71 -16.14
C ALA A 542 12.61 -1.15 -17.51
N TYR A 543 12.09 -1.72 -18.60
CA TYR A 543 12.28 -1.24 -19.97
C TYR A 543 11.14 -1.64 -20.92
N LEU A 544 11.02 -0.91 -22.04
CA LEU A 544 10.19 -1.31 -23.18
C LEU A 544 11.03 -2.02 -24.24
N LYS A 545 10.61 -3.24 -24.61
CA LYS A 545 11.29 -4.08 -25.61
C LYS A 545 11.15 -3.56 -27.04
#